data_AF-A0A3D5DHY2-F1
#
_entry.id   AF-A0A3D5DHY2-F1
#
_cell.length_a   1.000
_cell.length_b   1.000
_cell.length_c   1.000
_cell.angle_alpha   90.00
_cell.angle_beta   90.00
_cell.angle_gamma   90.00
#
_symmetry.space_group_name_H-M   'P 1'
#
loop_
_entity.id
_entity.type
_entity.pdbx_description
1 polymer ?
#
loop_
_entity_poly.entity_id
_entity_poly.type
_entity_poly.pdbx_seq_one_letter_code
_entity_poly.pdbx_strand_id
1 'polypeptide(L)' 'MADAGGTSPAPDDRARGLRPPRVEAVCAVRFPAAQLWGEGEHTVTVDLWESYLEVDS' A
#
# COMPACT_ATOMS: atom_id res chain seq x y z
N MET A 1 -10.80 -1.28 -1.43
CA MET A 1 -11.07 -0.23 -0.42
C MET A 1 -9.85 -0.09 0.46
N ALA A 2 -9.35 1.12 0.64
CA ALA A 2 -8.18 1.44 1.47
C ALA A 2 -8.62 2.10 2.78
N ASP A 3 -8.03 1.70 3.89
CA ASP A 3 -8.21 2.32 5.20
C ASP A 3 -6.92 3.01 5.63
N ALA A 4 -6.99 4.28 6.03
CA ALA A 4 -5.81 5.06 6.36
C ALA A 4 -5.24 4.64 7.72
N GLY A 5 -3.96 4.24 7.73
CA GLY A 5 -3.22 3.88 8.94
C GLY A 5 -2.28 4.99 9.44
N GLY A 6 -1.20 4.58 10.11
CA GLY A 6 -0.15 5.49 10.56
C GLY A 6 0.75 5.96 9.42
N THR A 7 1.67 6.88 9.72
CA THR A 7 2.71 7.30 8.78
C THR A 7 4.00 6.55 9.02
N SER A 8 4.76 6.27 7.96
CA SER A 8 6.07 5.63 8.06
C SER A 8 7.01 6.07 6.94
N PRO A 9 8.33 6.03 7.17
CA PRO A 9 9.30 6.33 6.14
C PRO A 9 9.15 5.43 4.92
N ALA A 10 9.21 6.01 3.72
CA ALA A 10 9.09 5.29 2.46
C ALA A 10 10.21 4.23 2.32
N PRO A 11 9.87 2.99 1.99
CA PRO A 11 10.83 1.90 1.90
C PRO A 11 11.80 2.13 0.73
N ASP A 12 11.35 2.74 -0.37
CA ASP A 12 12.18 3.06 -1.54
C ASP A 12 13.32 4.02 -1.18
N ASP A 13 13.01 5.08 -0.44
CA ASP A 13 13.97 6.08 -0.03
C ASP A 13 14.99 5.47 0.94
N ARG A 14 14.53 4.62 1.86
CA ARG A 14 15.42 3.88 2.76
C ARG A 14 16.32 2.90 2.02
N ALA A 15 15.78 2.13 1.07
CA ALA A 15 16.53 1.18 0.26
C ALA A 15 17.57 1.88 -0.63
N ARG A 16 17.27 3.09 -1.10
CA ARG A 16 18.18 3.96 -1.86
C ARG A 16 19.17 4.74 -0.98
N GLY A 17 19.06 4.64 0.35
CA GLY A 17 19.93 5.34 1.29
C GLY A 17 19.68 6.86 1.40
N LEU A 18 18.52 7.35 0.95
CA LEU A 18 18.18 8.78 1.02
C LEU A 18 17.98 9.24 2.47
N ARG A 19 18.48 10.44 2.79
CA ARG A 19 18.49 11.02 4.14
C ARG A 19 18.13 12.52 4.09
N PRO A 20 17.02 12.95 4.73
CA PRO A 20 15.99 12.12 5.35
C PRO A 20 15.13 11.41 4.28
N PRO A 21 14.60 10.20 4.57
CA PRO A 21 13.61 9.59 3.70
C PRO A 21 12.27 10.35 3.77
N ARG A 22 11.49 10.31 2.70
CA ARG A 22 10.08 10.74 2.74
C ARG A 22 9.30 9.92 3.76
N VAL A 23 8.31 10.54 4.39
CA VAL A 23 7.38 9.89 5.33
C VAL A 23 5.99 10.03 4.72
N GLU A 24 5.30 8.91 4.55
CA GLU A 24 4.00 8.87 3.88
C GLU A 24 3.00 8.07 4.72
N ALA A 25 1.71 8.25 4.44
CA ALA A 25 0.67 7.41 5.04
C ALA A 25 0.79 5.97 4.55
N VAL A 26 0.60 5.01 5.46
CA VAL A 26 0.49 3.59 5.14
C VAL A 26 -0.97 3.20 5.26
N CYS A 27 -1.53 2.73 4.16
CA CYS A 27 -2.94 2.39 4.03
C CYS A 27 -3.10 0.87 3.93
N ALA A 28 -4.05 0.32 4.70
CA ALA A 28 -4.45 -1.07 4.60
C ALA A 28 -5.43 -1.24 3.44
N VAL A 29 -5.00 -1.87 2.35
CA VAL A 29 -5.80 -2.06 1.13
C VAL A 29 -6.29 -3.49 1.03
N ARG A 30 -7.61 -3.65 0.82
CA ARG A 30 -8.27 -4.94 0.65
C ARG A 30 -8.46 -5.28 -0.82
N PHE A 31 -7.95 -6.43 -1.22
CA PHE A 31 -8.08 -7.02 -2.56
C PHE A 31 -8.87 -8.33 -2.48
N PRO A 32 -10.00 -8.47 -3.21
CA PRO A 32 -10.63 -9.75 -3.45
C PRO A 32 -9.67 -10.72 -4.14
N ALA A 33 -9.63 -11.97 -3.69
CA ALA A 33 -8.78 -13.00 -4.30
C ALA A 33 -9.04 -13.15 -5.81
N ALA A 34 -10.30 -13.09 -6.23
CA ALA A 34 -10.67 -13.14 -7.63
C ALA A 34 -10.04 -12.03 -8.50
N GLN A 35 -9.72 -10.86 -7.95
CA GLN A 35 -9.03 -9.80 -8.71
C GLN A 35 -7.53 -10.05 -8.84
N LEU A 36 -6.92 -10.75 -7.87
CA LEU A 36 -5.50 -11.06 -7.87
C LEU A 36 -5.17 -12.33 -8.65
N TRP A 37 -6.04 -13.34 -8.56
CA TRP A 37 -5.79 -14.69 -9.08
C TRP A 37 -6.85 -15.19 -10.07
N GLY A 38 -7.91 -14.44 -10.32
CA GLY A 38 -9.02 -14.87 -11.19
C GLY A 38 -10.06 -15.76 -10.50
N GLU A 39 -9.77 -16.28 -9.31
CA GLU A 39 -10.68 -17.11 -8.50
C GLU A 39 -10.46 -16.92 -6.99
N GLY A 40 -11.39 -17.44 -6.19
CA GLY A 40 -11.31 -17.44 -4.73
C GLY A 40 -12.23 -16.42 -4.04
N GLU A 41 -12.73 -16.79 -2.87
CA GLU A 41 -13.73 -16.02 -2.11
C GLU A 41 -13.13 -15.24 -0.92
N HIS A 42 -11.84 -15.42 -0.66
CA HIS A 42 -11.17 -14.72 0.44
C HIS A 42 -10.71 -13.31 0.03
N THR A 43 -10.33 -12.52 1.02
CA THR A 43 -9.79 -11.17 0.83
C THR A 43 -8.37 -11.11 1.40
N VAL A 44 -7.47 -10.47 0.67
CA VAL A 44 -6.11 -10.17 1.13
C VAL A 44 -5.99 -8.70 1.48
N THR A 45 -5.43 -8.44 2.64
CA THR A 45 -5.12 -7.09 3.12
C THR A 45 -3.63 -6.85 3.01
N VAL A 46 -3.23 -5.78 2.35
CA VAL A 46 -1.83 -5.38 2.19
C VAL A 46 -1.67 -3.93 2.63
N ASP A 47 -0.64 -3.67 3.42
CA ASP A 47 -0.25 -2.31 3.80
C ASP A 47 0.61 -1.70 2.69
N LEU A 48 0.13 -0.59 2.11
CA LEU A 48 0.77 0.11 1.00
C LEU A 48 0.98 1.58 1.35
N TRP A 49 2.11 2.14 0.92
CA TRP A 49 2.37 3.58 1.04
C TRP A 49 1.48 4.36 0.07
N GLU A 50 1.09 5.56 0.47
CA GLU A 50 0.19 6.44 -0.30
C GLU A 50 0.64 6.62 -1.76
N SER A 51 1.94 6.74 -2.03
CA SER A 51 2.47 6.88 -3.38
C SER A 51 2.29 5.67 -4.29
N TYR A 52 1.88 4.51 -3.77
CA TYR A 52 1.54 3.33 -4.55
C TYR A 52 0.06 3.26 -4.94
N LEU A 53 -0.75 4.20 -4.45
CA LEU A 53 -2.18 4.25 -4.68
C LEU A 53 -2.52 5.37 -5.66
N GLU A 54 -3.44 5.08 -6.57
CA GLU A 54 -4.02 6.07 -7.48
C GLU A 54 -5.55 6.03 -7.36
N VAL A 55 -6.20 7.16 -7.65
CA VAL A 55 -7.66 7.22 -7.67
C VAL A 55 -8.15 6.65 -8.99
N ASP A 56 -8.90 5.55 -8.92
CA ASP A 56 -9.62 5.00 -10.07
C ASP A 56 -10.67 6.05 -10.52
N SER A 57 -10.54 6.55 -11.75
CA SER A 57 -11.39 7.60 -12.34
C SER A 57 -12.51 7.03 -13.19
#